data_AF-A0A242B0P9-F1
#
_entry.id   AF-A0A242B0P9-F1
#
_cell.length_a   1.000
_cell.length_b   1.000
_cell.length_c   1.000
_cell.angle_alpha   90.00
_cell.angle_beta   90.00
_cell.angle_gamma   90.00
#
_symmetry.space_group_name_H-M   'P 1'
#
loop_
_entity.id
_entity.type
_entity.pdbx_description
1 polymer ?
#
loop_
_entity_poly.entity_id
_entity_poly.type
_entity_poly.pdbx_seq_one_letter_code
_entity_poly.pdbx_strand_id
1 'polypeptide(L)'
;MLTNKDKVFYQRIAKESGKNKYLFCDMHRQQVHYYLRLDSLANAKEHFEKLEYLLKEIAVNDRPEWYTIEHLEKDRQAILQLEKRKR
;
A
#
# COMPACT_ATOMS: atom_id res chain seq x y z
N MET A 1 0.90 -6.04 -10.43
CA MET A 1 0.26 -5.00 -11.26
C MET A 1 -1.23 -5.07 -11.02
N LEU A 2 -1.81 -3.96 -10.57
CA LEU A 2 -3.23 -3.85 -10.26
C LEU A 2 -4.09 -4.08 -11.51
N THR A 3 -5.02 -5.02 -11.42
CA THR A 3 -6.03 -5.23 -12.45
C THR A 3 -7.08 -4.11 -12.44
N ASN A 4 -7.85 -3.98 -13.53
CA ASN A 4 -8.97 -3.04 -13.56
C ASN A 4 -10.03 -3.36 -12.48
N LYS A 5 -10.22 -4.65 -12.16
CA LYS A 5 -11.12 -5.08 -11.08
C LYS A 5 -10.61 -4.58 -9.72
N ASP A 6 -9.31 -4.69 -9.47
CA ASP A 6 -8.70 -4.19 -8.23
C ASP A 6 -8.88 -2.67 -8.10
N LYS A 7 -8.63 -1.93 -9.18
CA LYS A 7 -8.79 -0.46 -9.18
C LYS A 7 -10.22 -0.05 -8.83
N VAL A 8 -11.22 -0.65 -9.50
CA VAL A 8 -12.64 -0.38 -9.20
C VAL A 8 -12.98 -0.74 -7.76
N PHE A 9 -12.45 -1.85 -7.24
CA PHE A 9 -12.62 -2.24 -5.85
C PHE A 9 -12.08 -1.18 -4.89
N TYR A 10 -10.82 -0.74 -5.05
CA TYR A 10 -10.21 0.24 -4.14
C TYR A 10 -10.83 1.63 -4.26
N GLN A 11 -11.28 2.04 -5.45
CA GLN A 11 -12.05 3.27 -5.63
C GLN A 11 -13.34 3.25 -4.80
N ARG A 12 -14.04 2.11 -4.82
CA ARG A 12 -15.23 1.91 -4.00
C ARG A 12 -14.91 1.93 -2.51
N ILE A 13 -13.81 1.27 -2.10
CA ILE A 13 -13.35 1.31 -0.71
C ILE A 13 -13.06 2.74 -0.25
N ALA A 14 -12.32 3.52 -1.05
CA ALA A 14 -11.97 4.89 -0.71
C ALA A 14 -13.19 5.80 -0.55
N LYS A 15 -14.22 5.64 -1.41
CA LYS A 15 -15.39 6.51 -1.46
C LYS A 15 -16.53 6.11 -0.53
N GLU A 16 -16.80 4.82 -0.39
CA GLU A 16 -18.06 4.32 0.19
C GLU A 16 -17.89 3.65 1.55
N SER A 17 -16.66 3.34 1.97
CA SER A 17 -16.43 2.46 3.13
C SER A 17 -16.16 3.18 4.45
N GLY A 18 -16.38 4.50 4.53
CA GLY A 18 -16.17 5.27 5.75
C GLY A 18 -14.76 5.11 6.33
N LYS A 19 -14.64 4.67 7.59
CA LYS A 19 -13.33 4.38 8.23
C LYS A 19 -12.74 3.00 7.87
N ASN A 20 -13.49 2.11 7.22
CA ASN A 20 -12.96 0.79 6.83
C ASN A 20 -11.81 0.90 5.83
N LYS A 21 -11.72 1.99 5.06
CA LYS A 21 -10.56 2.27 4.18
C LYS A 21 -9.23 2.28 4.95
N TYR A 22 -9.24 2.66 6.23
CA TYR A 22 -8.04 2.63 7.09
C TYR A 22 -7.59 1.22 7.40
N LEU A 23 -8.53 0.27 7.58
CA LEU A 23 -8.21 -1.14 7.77
C LEU A 23 -7.52 -1.72 6.53
N PHE A 24 -7.99 -1.37 5.33
CA PHE A 24 -7.33 -1.80 4.08
C PHE A 24 -5.92 -1.19 3.92
N CYS A 25 -5.75 0.09 4.30
CA CYS A 25 -4.41 0.69 4.34
C CYS A 25 -3.48 -0.06 5.29
N ASP A 26 -3.94 -0.35 6.52
CA ASP A 26 -3.08 -1.00 7.51
C ASP A 26 -2.80 -2.46 7.13
N MET A 27 -3.79 -3.18 6.61
CA MET A 27 -3.61 -4.54 6.09
C MET A 27 -2.53 -4.56 5.00
N HIS A 28 -2.59 -3.68 4.00
CA HIS A 28 -1.56 -3.66 2.96
C HIS A 28 -0.19 -3.25 3.48
N ARG A 29 -0.13 -2.27 4.39
CA ARG A 29 1.13 -1.88 5.04
C ARG A 29 1.75 -3.05 5.81
N GLN A 30 0.96 -3.77 6.61
CA GLN A 30 1.42 -4.96 7.33
C GLN A 30 1.92 -6.04 6.37
N GLN A 31 1.22 -6.27 5.25
CA GLN A 31 1.65 -7.23 4.24
C GLN A 31 2.96 -6.81 3.57
N VAL A 32 3.16 -5.52 3.26
CA VAL A 32 4.45 -5.01 2.74
C VAL A 32 5.57 -5.35 3.72
N HIS A 33 5.42 -5.01 5.00
CA HIS A 33 6.44 -5.31 6.01
C HIS A 33 6.67 -6.81 6.21
N TYR A 34 5.60 -7.60 6.17
CA TYR A 34 5.69 -9.06 6.29
C TYR A 34 6.50 -9.65 5.13
N TYR A 35 6.18 -9.30 3.89
CA TYR A 35 6.89 -9.82 2.73
C TYR A 35 8.30 -9.26 2.57
N LEU A 36 8.58 -8.05 3.05
CA LEU A 36 9.95 -7.55 3.18
C LEU A 36 10.78 -8.41 4.13
N ARG A 37 10.22 -8.88 5.26
CA ARG A 37 10.92 -9.79 6.18
C ARG A 37 11.12 -11.20 5.60
N LEU A 38 10.24 -11.63 4.71
CA LEU A 38 10.37 -12.91 3.99
C LEU A 38 11.24 -12.82 2.74
N ASP A 39 11.86 -11.66 2.47
CA ASP A 39 12.56 -11.37 1.21
C ASP A 39 11.72 -11.66 -0.05
N SER A 40 10.38 -11.57 0.02
CA SER A 40 9.50 -11.75 -1.12
C SER A 40 9.25 -10.42 -1.84
N LEU A 41 10.14 -10.07 -2.77
CA LEU A 41 10.06 -8.80 -3.52
C LEU A 41 8.75 -8.66 -4.32
N ALA A 42 8.31 -9.74 -4.98
CA ALA A 42 7.11 -9.70 -5.81
C ALA A 42 5.87 -9.36 -4.97
N ASN A 43 5.69 -10.04 -3.83
CA ASN A 43 4.54 -9.82 -2.96
C ASN A 43 4.62 -8.45 -2.25
N ALA A 44 5.81 -8.03 -1.82
CA ALA A 44 6.00 -6.71 -1.22
C ALA A 44 5.63 -5.59 -2.21
N LYS A 45 6.07 -5.70 -3.48
CA LYS A 45 5.70 -4.77 -4.55
C LYS A 45 4.19 -4.78 -4.82
N GLU A 46 3.57 -5.95 -4.87
CA GLU A 46 2.13 -6.05 -5.13
C GLU A 46 1.29 -5.37 -4.04
N HIS A 47 1.60 -5.61 -2.78
CA HIS A 47 0.87 -4.97 -1.67
C HIS A 47 1.17 -3.48 -1.56
N PHE A 48 2.40 -3.06 -1.87
CA PHE A 48 2.74 -1.65 -1.92
C PHE A 48 1.99 -0.91 -3.03
N GLU A 49 1.88 -1.51 -4.22
CA GLU A 49 1.10 -0.96 -5.34
C GLU A 49 -0.38 -0.78 -4.95
N LYS A 50 -0.98 -1.77 -4.26
CA LYS A 50 -2.34 -1.69 -3.72
C LYS A 50 -2.50 -0.57 -2.70
N LEU A 51 -1.55 -0.44 -1.77
CA LEU A 51 -1.54 0.61 -0.75
C LEU A 51 -1.42 2.01 -1.36
N GLU A 52 -0.47 2.20 -2.27
CA GLU A 52 -0.23 3.47 -2.96
C GLU A 52 -1.47 3.90 -3.76
N TYR A 53 -2.09 2.96 -4.46
CA TYR A 53 -3.32 3.24 -5.21
C TYR A 53 -4.47 3.63 -4.29
N LEU A 54 -4.72 2.87 -3.22
CA LEU A 54 -5.79 3.20 -2.26
C LEU A 54 -5.58 4.60 -1.64
N LEU A 55 -4.36 4.93 -1.21
CA LEU A 55 -4.04 6.24 -0.64
C LEU A 55 -4.20 7.39 -1.63
N LYS A 56 -4.01 7.11 -2.93
CA LYS A 56 -4.26 8.09 -4.00
C LYS A 56 -5.74 8.40 -4.17
N GLU A 57 -6.60 7.39 -4.01
CA GLU A 57 -8.05 7.54 -4.12
C GLU A 57 -8.69 8.18 -2.86
N ILE A 58 -8.02 8.13 -1.71
CA ILE A 58 -8.46 8.79 -0.47
C ILE A 58 -8.08 10.27 -0.50
N ALA A 59 -9.05 11.15 -0.22
CA ALA A 59 -8.82 12.59 -0.10
C ALA A 59 -7.75 12.90 0.96
N VAL A 60 -6.87 13.86 0.68
CA VAL A 60 -5.66 14.11 1.50
C VAL A 60 -5.98 14.37 2.98
N ASN A 61 -7.04 15.13 3.24
CA ASN A 61 -7.54 15.46 4.59
C ASN A 61 -8.25 14.30 5.31
N ASP A 62 -8.44 13.18 4.62
CA ASP A 62 -9.17 11.99 5.07
C ASP A 62 -8.26 10.73 5.04
N ARG A 63 -6.95 10.94 4.87
CA ARG A 63 -5.94 9.87 4.96
C ARG A 63 -5.71 9.47 6.42
N PRO A 64 -5.29 8.22 6.67
CA PRO A 64 -4.98 7.78 8.04
C PRO A 64 -3.83 8.62 8.63
N GLU A 65 -4.06 9.22 9.79
CA GLU A 65 -3.07 10.08 10.48
C GLU A 65 -1.79 9.32 10.86
N TRP A 66 -1.92 8.02 11.14
CA TRP A 66 -0.81 7.13 11.48
C TRP A 66 0.04 6.70 10.28
N TYR A 67 -0.36 7.04 9.04
CA TYR A 67 0.39 6.69 7.83
C TYR A 67 0.57 7.89 6.90
N THR A 68 1.65 8.62 7.16
CA THR A 68 2.04 9.81 6.41
C THR A 68 2.81 9.47 5.12
N ILE A 69 3.05 10.50 4.31
CA ILE A 69 3.87 10.40 3.09
C ILE A 69 5.29 9.89 3.42
N GLU A 70 5.85 10.28 4.57
CA GLU A 70 7.17 9.80 5.01
C GLU A 70 7.20 8.28 5.25
N HIS A 71 6.13 7.71 5.79
CA HIS A 71 6.01 6.27 5.98
C HIS A 71 5.94 5.55 4.63
N LEU A 72 5.14 6.08 3.69
CA LEU A 72 5.06 5.56 2.33
C LEU A 72 6.41 5.58 1.62
N GLU A 73 7.18 6.65 1.78
CA GLU A 73 8.50 6.75 1.16
C GLU A 73 9.52 5.80 1.82
N LYS A 74 9.48 5.64 3.15
CA LYS A 74 10.30 4.62 3.83
C LYS A 74 10.03 3.21 3.31
N ASP A 75 8.76 2.87 3.12
CA ASP A 75 8.36 1.57 2.58
C ASP A 75 8.81 1.40 1.12
N ARG A 76 8.69 2.47 0.30
CA ARG A 76 9.24 2.49 -1.07
C ARG A 76 10.74 2.22 -1.09
N GLN A 77 11.49 2.90 -0.23
CA GLN A 77 12.94 2.73 -0.14
C GLN A 77 13.32 1.32 0.31
N ALA A 78 12.61 0.74 1.28
CA ALA A 78 12.86 -0.64 1.72
C ALA A 78 12.67 -1.64 0.57
N ILE A 79 11.63 -1.48 -0.24
CA ILE A 79 11.38 -2.30 -1.44
C ILE A 79 12.50 -2.12 -2.47
N LEU A 80 12.93 -0.88 -2.74
CA LEU A 80 14.02 -0.58 -3.68
C LEU A 80 15.35 -1.18 -3.21
N GLN A 81 15.63 -1.16 -1.90
CA GLN A 81 16.82 -1.80 -1.35
C GLN A 81 16.78 -3.32 -1.50
N LEU A 82 15.63 -3.96 -1.24
CA LEU A 82 15.46 -5.38 -1.48
C LEU A 82 15.60 -5.73 -2.98
N GLU A 83 15.05 -4.91 -3.87
CA GLU A 83 15.23 -5.07 -5.31
C GLU A 83 16.68 -5.03 -5.74
N LYS A 84 17.48 -4.09 -5.21
CA LYS A 84 18.91 -4.00 -5.50
C LYS A 84 19.68 -5.24 -5.03
N ARG A 85 19.32 -5.84 -3.88
CA ARG A 85 19.97 -7.05 -3.36
C ARG A 85 19.67 -8.31 -4.16
N LYS A 86 18.58 -8.31 -4.93
CA LYS A 86 18.14 -9.46 -5.75
C LYS A 86 18.60 -9.40 -7.21
N ARG A 87 19.28 -8.34 -7.61
CA ARG A 87 19.93 -8.19 -8.92
C ARG A 87 21.38 -8.61 -8.81
#